data_AF-Q2FST4-F1
#
_entry.id   AF-Q2FST4-F1
#
_cell.length_a   1.000
_cell.length_b   1.000
_cell.length_c   1.000
_cell.angle_alpha   90.00
_cell.angle_beta   90.00
_cell.angle_gamma   90.00
#
_symmetry.space_group_name_H-M   'P 1'
#
loop_
_entity.id
_entity.type
_entity.pdbx_description
1 polymer ?
#
loop_
_entity_poly.entity_id
_entity_poly.type
_entity_poly.pdbx_seq_one_letter_code
_entity_poly.pdbx_strand_id
1 'polypeptide(L)'
;MNEEKLIISAQELKQPSEEATKIFYDKIDTIAEELNRIMLGRPDIDRLIGLKNREMMENNSRNYLRFMGAIFHSYDPIVLVQTSLWAFRAYRAHGFYIEYWPANLDTTVQILKKELPEKVYKEIYPFFEWLIVNIPAFVIITDTMLKEESKPYEYI
;
A
#
# COMPACT_ATOMS: atom_id res chain seq x y z
N MET A 1 -12.81 9.45 -9.45
CA MET A 1 -12.37 9.64 -8.04
C MET A 1 -11.23 10.65 -8.07
N ASN A 2 -11.19 11.66 -7.19
CA ASN A 2 -10.06 12.59 -6.98
C ASN A 2 -9.55 12.42 -5.54
N GLU A 3 -8.45 13.10 -5.16
CA GLU A 3 -7.86 12.96 -3.82
C GLU A 3 -8.85 13.27 -2.69
N GLU A 4 -9.61 14.36 -2.81
CA GLU A 4 -10.66 14.72 -1.85
C GLU A 4 -11.68 13.60 -1.64
N LYS A 5 -12.17 12.99 -2.73
CA LYS A 5 -13.12 11.87 -2.62
C LYS A 5 -12.47 10.60 -2.05
N LEU A 6 -11.16 10.38 -2.26
CA LEU A 6 -10.44 9.30 -1.57
C LEU A 6 -10.43 9.55 -0.07
N ILE A 7 -10.09 10.77 0.37
CA ILE A 7 -10.08 11.14 1.80
C ILE A 7 -11.46 10.93 2.42
N ILE A 8 -12.52 11.40 1.76
CA ILE A 8 -13.91 11.19 2.22
C ILE A 8 -14.22 9.69 2.33
N SER A 9 -13.88 8.89 1.33
CA SER A 9 -14.13 7.44 1.39
C SER A 9 -13.30 6.72 2.48
N ALA A 10 -12.10 7.22 2.78
CA ALA A 10 -11.25 6.69 3.83
C ALA A 10 -11.79 7.01 5.23
N GLN A 11 -12.52 8.13 5.40
CA GLN A 11 -13.17 8.46 6.69
C GLN A 11 -14.17 7.40 7.16
N GLU A 12 -14.70 6.59 6.26
CA GLU A 12 -15.62 5.49 6.57
C GLU A 12 -14.92 4.26 7.17
N LEU A 13 -13.58 4.20 7.09
CA LEU A 13 -12.79 3.14 7.74
C LEU A 13 -12.82 3.31 9.25
N LYS A 14 -13.02 2.19 9.95
CA LYS A 14 -13.03 2.16 11.41
C LYS A 14 -11.65 1.81 11.91
N GLN A 15 -11.10 2.66 12.77
CA GLN A 15 -9.84 2.37 13.45
C GLN A 15 -9.94 1.00 14.17
N PRO A 16 -8.98 0.08 13.96
CA PRO A 16 -8.94 -1.18 14.67
C PRO A 16 -8.80 -0.98 16.18
N SER A 17 -9.23 -1.97 16.95
CA SER A 17 -9.01 -1.97 18.40
C SER A 17 -7.52 -1.98 18.77
N GLU A 18 -7.20 -1.55 19.99
CA GLU A 18 -5.83 -1.64 20.52
C GLU A 18 -5.31 -3.09 20.52
N GLU A 19 -6.19 -4.06 20.81
CA GLU A 19 -5.88 -5.50 20.77
C GLU A 19 -5.49 -5.92 19.35
N ALA A 20 -6.31 -5.60 18.35
CA ALA A 20 -6.05 -5.92 16.95
C ALA A 20 -4.76 -5.25 16.45
N THR A 21 -4.57 -3.98 16.80
CA THR A 21 -3.36 -3.20 16.47
C THR A 21 -2.11 -3.86 17.06
N LYS A 22 -2.14 -4.24 18.35
CA LYS A 22 -1.00 -4.92 19.00
C LYS A 22 -0.69 -6.25 18.32
N ILE A 23 -1.70 -7.08 18.06
CA ILE A 23 -1.50 -8.38 17.40
C ILE A 23 -0.92 -8.20 16.00
N PHE A 24 -1.38 -7.18 15.26
CA PHE A 24 -0.82 -6.85 13.96
C PHE A 24 0.67 -6.45 14.07
N TYR A 25 1.02 -5.56 15.00
CA TYR A 25 2.42 -5.17 15.25
C TYR A 25 3.32 -6.37 15.55
N ASP A 26 2.88 -7.27 16.43
CA ASP A 26 3.62 -8.48 16.81
C ASP A 26 3.85 -9.43 15.62
N LYS A 27 3.13 -9.24 14.50
CA LYS A 27 3.17 -10.08 13.30
C LYS A 27 3.84 -9.43 12.08
N ILE A 28 4.18 -8.13 12.13
CA ILE A 28 4.68 -7.39 10.95
C ILE A 28 5.87 -8.07 10.29
N ASP A 29 6.88 -8.48 11.07
CA ASP A 29 8.09 -9.07 10.49
C ASP A 29 7.79 -10.42 9.83
N THR A 30 6.97 -11.26 10.46
CA THR A 30 6.50 -12.54 9.86
C THR A 30 5.73 -12.30 8.55
N ILE A 31 4.82 -11.32 8.53
CA ILE A 31 4.03 -11.00 7.34
C ILE A 31 4.94 -10.45 6.24
N ALA A 32 5.90 -9.58 6.58
CA ALA A 32 6.82 -8.98 5.62
C ALA A 32 7.76 -10.01 4.98
N GLU A 33 8.31 -10.94 5.78
CA GLU A 33 9.15 -12.04 5.31
C GLU A 33 8.39 -12.95 4.35
N GLU A 34 7.16 -13.34 4.71
CA GLU A 34 6.34 -14.20 3.87
C GLU A 34 5.92 -13.49 2.57
N LEU A 35 5.57 -12.20 2.65
CA LEU A 35 5.25 -11.38 1.48
C LEU A 35 6.45 -11.29 0.53
N ASN A 36 7.63 -11.03 1.06
CA ASN A 36 8.86 -10.97 0.25
C ASN A 36 9.18 -12.32 -0.38
N ARG A 37 9.08 -13.42 0.38
CA ARG A 37 9.29 -14.77 -0.14
C ARG A 37 8.36 -15.09 -1.30
N ILE A 38 7.06 -14.80 -1.16
CA ILE A 38 6.07 -15.05 -2.21
C ILE A 38 6.30 -14.15 -3.42
N MET A 39 6.50 -12.85 -3.21
CA MET A 39 6.68 -11.89 -4.31
C MET A 39 7.98 -12.15 -5.09
N LEU A 40 9.10 -12.43 -4.42
CA LEU A 40 10.37 -12.78 -5.07
C LEU A 40 10.31 -14.12 -5.82
N GLY A 41 9.41 -15.02 -5.40
CA GLY A 41 9.15 -16.28 -6.07
C GLY A 41 8.29 -16.17 -7.34
N ARG A 42 7.73 -15.00 -7.64
CA ARG A 42 6.90 -14.81 -8.84
C ARG A 42 7.75 -14.88 -10.11
N PRO A 43 7.32 -15.63 -11.14
CA PRO A 43 8.02 -15.66 -12.43
C PRO A 43 8.11 -14.29 -13.12
N ASP A 44 7.16 -13.39 -12.84
CA ASP A 44 7.08 -12.07 -13.46
C ASP A 44 7.62 -10.94 -12.58
N ILE A 45 8.31 -11.23 -11.47
CA ILE A 45 8.68 -10.21 -10.49
C ILE A 45 9.52 -9.09 -11.10
N ASP A 46 10.56 -9.40 -11.87
CA ASP A 46 11.44 -8.38 -12.47
C ASP A 46 10.70 -7.49 -13.48
N ARG A 47 9.62 -7.99 -14.10
CA ARG A 47 8.71 -7.18 -14.93
C ARG A 47 7.88 -6.24 -14.06
N LEU A 48 7.39 -6.71 -12.91
CA LEU A 48 6.53 -5.92 -12.03
C LEU A 48 7.27 -4.78 -11.33
N ILE A 49 8.51 -5.01 -10.90
CA ILE A 49 9.26 -4.04 -10.09
C ILE A 49 10.35 -3.31 -10.87
N GLY A 50 10.66 -3.74 -12.09
CA GLY A 50 11.83 -3.28 -12.83
C GLY A 50 13.13 -3.95 -12.39
N LEU A 51 14.10 -4.01 -13.30
CA LEU A 51 15.39 -4.65 -13.04
C LEU A 51 16.12 -3.98 -11.87
N LYS A 52 16.74 -4.78 -11.01
CA LYS A 52 17.54 -4.36 -9.84
C LYS A 52 16.75 -3.73 -8.67
N ASN A 53 15.41 -3.81 -8.67
CA ASN A 53 14.58 -3.24 -7.59
C ASN A 53 14.16 -4.24 -6.50
N ARG A 54 14.72 -5.46 -6.48
CA ARG A 54 14.32 -6.51 -5.53
C ARG A 54 14.47 -6.08 -4.07
N GLU A 55 15.63 -5.52 -3.72
CA GLU A 55 15.87 -5.00 -2.37
C GLU A 55 14.92 -3.85 -2.00
N MET A 56 14.64 -2.95 -2.95
CA MET A 56 13.69 -1.86 -2.77
C MET A 56 12.27 -2.40 -2.51
N MET A 57 11.85 -3.43 -3.25
CA MET A 57 10.57 -4.10 -3.02
C MET A 57 10.50 -4.73 -1.63
N GLU A 58 11.56 -5.41 -1.19
CA GLU A 58 11.58 -6.02 0.14
C GLU A 58 11.52 -5.00 1.28
N ASN A 59 12.24 -3.89 1.11
CA ASN A 59 12.18 -2.75 2.03
C ASN A 59 10.80 -2.10 2.01
N ASN A 60 10.16 -1.99 0.84
CA ASN A 60 8.80 -1.49 0.72
C ASN A 60 7.82 -2.33 1.54
N SER A 61 7.84 -3.66 1.40
CA SER A 61 6.97 -4.56 2.18
C SER A 61 7.07 -4.30 3.69
N ARG A 62 8.29 -4.18 4.22
CA ARG A 62 8.54 -3.88 5.64
C ARG A 62 8.04 -2.50 6.05
N ASN A 63 8.35 -1.48 5.26
CA ASN A 63 7.97 -0.09 5.55
C ASN A 63 6.45 0.11 5.46
N TYR A 64 5.82 -0.47 4.44
CA TYR A 64 4.38 -0.45 4.24
C TYR A 64 3.64 -1.10 5.42
N LEU A 65 4.06 -2.27 5.88
CA LEU A 65 3.41 -2.94 7.02
C LEU A 65 3.59 -2.16 8.32
N ARG A 66 4.76 -1.55 8.56
CA ARG A 66 4.97 -0.63 9.69
C ARG A 66 4.09 0.59 9.61
N PHE A 67 3.95 1.18 8.43
CA PHE A 67 3.03 2.28 8.19
C PHE A 67 1.58 1.89 8.49
N MET A 68 1.13 0.73 8.02
CA MET A 68 -0.22 0.24 8.33
C MET A 68 -0.42 0.05 9.85
N GLY A 69 0.58 -0.49 10.55
CA GLY A 69 0.54 -0.58 12.02
C GLY A 69 0.37 0.79 12.69
N ALA A 70 1.07 1.81 12.20
CA ALA A 70 0.94 3.18 12.70
C ALA A 70 -0.47 3.76 12.44
N ILE A 71 -1.00 3.52 11.24
CA ILE A 71 -2.38 3.90 10.86
C ILE A 71 -3.42 3.21 11.74
N PHE A 72 -3.22 1.94 12.11
CA PHE A 72 -4.14 1.22 13.01
C PHE A 72 -4.08 1.77 14.44
N HIS A 73 -2.91 2.21 14.89
CA HIS A 73 -2.73 2.80 16.21
C HIS A 73 -3.33 4.19 16.36
N SER A 74 -3.20 5.04 15.33
CA SER A 74 -3.70 6.41 15.33
C SER A 74 -4.22 6.74 13.94
N TYR A 75 -5.52 6.51 13.71
CA TYR A 75 -6.05 6.59 12.37
C TYR A 75 -6.26 8.03 11.91
N ASP A 76 -5.60 8.39 10.81
CA ASP A 76 -5.86 9.62 10.06
C ASP A 76 -6.06 9.28 8.56
N PRO A 77 -7.26 9.54 8.01
CA PRO A 77 -7.56 9.26 6.61
C PRO A 77 -6.72 10.10 5.64
N ILE A 78 -6.36 11.33 5.99
CA ILE A 78 -5.52 12.19 5.14
C ILE A 78 -4.13 11.57 5.01
N VAL A 79 -3.56 11.13 6.14
CA VAL A 79 -2.24 10.47 6.16
C VAL A 79 -2.25 9.18 5.35
N LEU A 80 -3.31 8.36 5.46
CA LEU A 80 -3.48 7.15 4.64
C LEU A 80 -3.47 7.48 3.14
N VAL A 81 -4.30 8.44 2.71
CA VAL A 81 -4.43 8.80 1.28
C VAL A 81 -3.13 9.40 0.74
N GLN A 82 -2.56 10.38 1.43
CA GLN A 82 -1.38 11.09 0.95
C GLN A 82 -0.16 10.18 0.89
N THR A 83 0.03 9.30 1.89
CA THR A 83 1.14 8.34 1.88
C THR A 83 0.97 7.31 0.77
N SER A 84 -0.26 6.86 0.51
CA SER A 84 -0.56 5.94 -0.60
C SER A 84 -0.27 6.58 -1.95
N LEU A 85 -0.71 7.83 -2.18
CA LEU A 85 -0.42 8.58 -3.40
C LEU A 85 1.09 8.77 -3.60
N TRP A 86 1.81 9.14 -2.53
CA TRP A 86 3.26 9.24 -2.56
C TRP A 86 3.92 7.92 -2.95
N ALA A 87 3.50 6.79 -2.37
CA ALA A 87 4.05 5.48 -2.69
C ALA A 87 3.82 5.12 -4.16
N PHE A 88 2.58 5.28 -4.67
CA PHE A 88 2.28 5.03 -6.08
C PHE A 88 3.17 5.85 -7.02
N ARG A 89 3.38 7.13 -6.71
CA ARG A 89 4.24 8.01 -7.51
C ARG A 89 5.71 7.61 -7.42
N ALA A 90 6.25 7.48 -6.20
CA ALA A 90 7.67 7.24 -5.95
C ALA A 90 8.16 5.92 -6.55
N TYR A 91 7.42 4.83 -6.34
CA TYR A 91 7.84 3.52 -6.82
C TYR A 91 7.72 3.42 -8.35
N ARG A 92 6.73 4.08 -8.97
CA ARG A 92 6.64 4.17 -10.44
C ARG A 92 7.81 4.95 -11.04
N ALA A 93 8.27 6.01 -10.38
CA ALA A 93 9.49 6.72 -10.79
C ALA A 93 10.75 5.83 -10.73
N HIS A 94 10.74 4.82 -9.86
CA HIS A 94 11.78 3.79 -9.79
C HIS A 94 11.57 2.59 -10.73
N GLY A 95 10.52 2.59 -11.57
CA GLY A 95 10.28 1.54 -12.56
C GLY A 95 9.34 0.42 -12.12
N PHE A 96 8.60 0.59 -11.03
CA PHE A 96 7.51 -0.32 -10.67
C PHE A 96 6.32 -0.11 -11.61
N TYR A 97 5.74 -1.22 -12.05
CA TYR A 97 4.58 -1.26 -12.94
C TYR A 97 3.28 -1.30 -12.13
N ILE A 98 2.16 -0.87 -12.73
CA ILE A 98 0.87 -0.74 -12.03
C ILE A 98 0.39 -2.10 -11.50
N GLU A 99 0.68 -3.17 -12.21
CA GLU A 99 0.32 -4.55 -11.86
C GLU A 99 1.04 -5.06 -10.60
N TYR A 100 2.09 -4.37 -10.14
CA TYR A 100 2.73 -4.67 -8.86
C TYR A 100 1.77 -4.49 -7.69
N TRP A 101 0.96 -3.42 -7.69
CA TRP A 101 0.09 -3.07 -6.57
C TRP A 101 -0.97 -4.13 -6.26
N PRO A 102 -1.79 -4.61 -7.21
CA PRO A 102 -2.73 -5.69 -6.93
C PRO A 102 -1.97 -6.96 -6.54
N ALA A 103 -0.86 -7.30 -7.22
CA ALA A 103 -0.07 -8.48 -6.88
C ALA A 103 0.44 -8.46 -5.42
N ASN A 104 0.93 -7.30 -4.95
CA ASN A 104 1.44 -7.13 -3.60
C ASN A 104 0.31 -7.09 -2.55
N LEU A 105 -0.74 -6.30 -2.79
CA LEU A 105 -1.84 -6.12 -1.84
C LEU A 105 -2.69 -7.40 -1.69
N ASP A 106 -3.02 -8.08 -2.79
CA ASP A 106 -3.76 -9.34 -2.75
C ASP A 106 -2.95 -10.41 -2.02
N THR A 107 -1.64 -10.51 -2.30
CA THR A 107 -0.74 -11.42 -1.58
C THR A 107 -0.72 -11.10 -0.09
N THR A 108 -0.65 -9.83 0.27
CA THR A 108 -0.68 -9.40 1.68
C THR A 108 -1.99 -9.84 2.35
N VAL A 109 -3.14 -9.61 1.73
CA VAL A 109 -4.45 -10.04 2.25
C VAL A 109 -4.50 -11.55 2.50
N GLN A 110 -3.97 -12.36 1.58
CA GLN A 110 -3.90 -13.82 1.79
C GLN A 110 -3.04 -14.21 2.99
N ILE A 111 -1.91 -13.54 3.19
CA ILE A 111 -1.03 -13.76 4.34
C ILE A 111 -1.73 -13.33 5.63
N LEU A 112 -2.37 -12.15 5.64
CA LEU A 112 -3.11 -11.67 6.81
C LEU A 112 -4.20 -12.64 7.25
N LYS A 113 -4.94 -13.20 6.29
CA LYS A 113 -6.01 -14.17 6.57
C LYS A 113 -5.47 -15.46 7.22
N LYS A 114 -4.23 -15.84 6.90
CA LYS A 114 -3.56 -17.02 7.46
C LYS A 114 -2.91 -16.74 8.81
N GLU A 115 -2.26 -15.58 8.95
CA GLU A 115 -1.38 -15.27 10.09
C GLU A 115 -2.10 -14.59 11.26
N LEU A 116 -3.24 -13.94 11.01
CA LEU A 116 -4.00 -13.22 12.02
C LEU A 116 -5.20 -14.05 12.52
N PRO A 117 -5.53 -13.95 13.82
CA PRO A 117 -6.82 -14.46 14.32
C PRO A 117 -7.99 -13.85 13.55
N GLU A 118 -9.06 -14.61 13.33
CA GLU A 118 -10.19 -14.18 12.50
C GLU A 118 -10.78 -12.84 12.94
N LYS A 119 -10.91 -12.60 14.26
CA LYS A 119 -11.39 -11.32 14.82
C LYS A 119 -10.49 -10.15 14.41
N VAL A 120 -9.17 -10.33 14.53
CA VAL A 120 -8.18 -9.32 14.16
C VAL A 120 -8.20 -9.08 12.66
N TYR A 121 -8.22 -10.14 11.86
CA TYR A 121 -8.30 -10.03 10.41
C TYR A 121 -9.52 -9.21 9.96
N LYS A 122 -10.69 -9.42 10.57
CA LYS A 122 -11.92 -8.66 10.26
C LYS A 122 -11.81 -7.16 10.55
N GLU A 123 -11.01 -6.76 11.55
CA GLU A 123 -10.75 -5.35 11.86
C GLU A 123 -9.71 -4.72 10.91
N ILE A 124 -8.71 -5.50 10.49
CA ILE A 124 -7.59 -5.03 9.67
C ILE A 124 -7.91 -5.02 8.16
N TYR A 125 -8.59 -6.07 7.68
CA TYR A 125 -8.90 -6.28 6.25
C TYR A 125 -9.54 -5.09 5.53
N PRO A 126 -10.50 -4.33 6.12
CA PRO A 126 -11.14 -3.20 5.44
C PRO A 126 -10.17 -2.16 4.89
N PHE A 127 -9.02 -1.95 5.55
CA PHE A 127 -8.00 -1.02 5.06
C PHE A 127 -7.31 -1.52 3.79
N PHE A 128 -7.00 -2.81 3.74
CA PHE A 128 -6.38 -3.43 2.57
C PHE A 128 -7.37 -3.53 1.40
N GLU A 129 -8.62 -3.89 1.69
CA GLU A 129 -9.71 -3.85 0.71
C GLU A 129 -9.89 -2.44 0.13
N TRP A 130 -9.89 -1.41 0.98
CA TRP A 130 -9.99 -0.03 0.54
C TRP A 130 -8.82 0.37 -0.37
N LEU A 131 -7.58 -0.03 -0.03
CA LEU A 131 -6.43 0.20 -0.92
C LEU A 131 -6.60 -0.49 -2.27
N ILE A 132 -7.03 -1.76 -2.29
CA ILE A 132 -7.22 -2.56 -3.50
C ILE A 132 -8.30 -1.95 -4.42
N VAL A 133 -9.47 -1.64 -3.86
CA VAL A 133 -10.59 -1.04 -4.60
C VAL A 133 -10.20 0.31 -5.22
N ASN A 134 -9.32 1.07 -4.55
CA ASN A 134 -8.92 2.40 -4.98
C ASN A 134 -7.63 2.44 -5.82
N ILE A 135 -7.01 1.30 -6.16
CA ILE A 135 -5.84 1.25 -7.07
C ILE A 135 -6.05 2.09 -8.35
N PRO A 136 -7.17 1.98 -9.08
CA PRO A 136 -7.38 2.78 -10.29
C PRO A 136 -7.38 4.29 -10.02
N ALA A 137 -7.89 4.73 -8.86
CA ALA A 137 -7.91 6.13 -8.48
C ALA A 137 -6.49 6.64 -8.18
N PHE A 138 -5.69 5.88 -7.44
CA PHE A 138 -4.29 6.24 -7.16
C PHE A 138 -3.49 6.38 -8.47
N VAL A 139 -3.69 5.48 -9.43
CA VAL A 139 -3.03 5.55 -10.74
C VAL A 139 -3.42 6.83 -11.48
N ILE A 140 -4.71 7.13 -11.61
CA ILE A 140 -5.20 8.32 -12.34
C ILE A 140 -4.68 9.62 -11.72
N ILE A 141 -4.73 9.73 -10.39
CA ILE A 141 -4.29 10.93 -9.67
C ILE A 141 -2.78 11.11 -9.84
N THR A 142 -1.98 10.06 -9.63
CA THR A 142 -0.52 10.15 -9.75
C THR A 142 -0.05 10.38 -11.19
N ASP A 143 -0.76 9.85 -12.20
CA ASP A 143 -0.52 10.19 -13.61
C ASP A 143 -0.74 11.68 -13.90
N THR A 144 -1.72 12.29 -13.23
CA THR A 144 -2.03 13.72 -13.39
C THR A 144 -0.94 14.58 -12.74
N MET A 145 -0.53 14.23 -11.52
CA MET A 145 0.59 14.89 -10.81
C MET A 145 1.89 14.87 -11.63
N LEU A 146 2.25 13.72 -12.20
CA LEU A 146 3.46 13.60 -13.03
C LEU A 146 3.41 14.46 -14.31
N LYS A 147 2.23 14.59 -14.93
CA LYS A 147 2.05 15.45 -16.11
C LYS A 147 2.19 16.92 -15.75
N GLU A 148 1.67 17.34 -14.61
CA GLU A 148 1.77 18.72 -14.13
C GLU A 148 3.21 19.11 -13.80
N GLU A 149 3.96 18.23 -13.14
CA GLU A 149 5.39 18.41 -12.83
C GLU A 149 6.27 18.49 -14.10
N SER A 150 5.85 17.84 -15.19
CA SER A 150 6.59 17.83 -16.47
C SER A 150 6.36 19.05 -17.37
N LYS A 151 5.44 19.96 -17.00
CA LYS A 151 5.22 21.19 -17.78
C LYS A 151 6.42 22.13 -17.62
N PRO A 152 7.03 22.62 -18.71
CA PRO A 152 8.07 23.64 -18.60
C PRO A 152 7.47 24.88 -17.92
N TYR A 153 8.23 25.49 -17.01
CA TYR A 153 7.85 26.81 -16.47
C TYR A 153 7.72 27.78 -17.66
N GLU A 154 6.49 28.20 -17.96
CA GLU A 154 6.25 29.32 -18.85
C GLU A 154 6.75 30.57 -18.12
N TYR A 155 7.97 31.01 -18.45
CA TYR A 155 8.44 32.34 -18.07
C TYR A 155 7.59 33.35 -18.84
N ILE A 156 6.70 34.04 -18.12
CA ILE A 156 5.95 35.22 -18.59
C ILE A 156 6.91 36.40 -18.72
#